data_AF-A0A1E5XHQ4-F1
#
_entry.id   AF-A0A1E5XHQ4-F1
#
_cell.length_a   1.000
_cell.length_b   1.000
_cell.length_c   1.000
_cell.angle_alpha   90.00
_cell.angle_beta   90.00
_cell.angle_gamma   90.00
#
_symmetry.space_group_name_H-M   'P 1'
#
loop_
_entity.id
_entity.type
_entity.pdbx_description
1 polymer ?
#
loop_
_entity_poly.entity_id
_entity_poly.type
_entity_poly.pdbx_seq_one_letter_code
_entity_poly.pdbx_strand_id
1 'polypeptide(L)'
;MLKNIPPLLGPDLLYILRAMGHGAEIAIVDANYPGDSAGPQLVRLDGISATDVLDAMLTVMPLDTFVDEQAFGMEVVGDAKKREQTHKDFDKLIKKHEPGMKLSLLERFAFYERVHGAYAVIQTGERRLYGNVLLKKGIVRPE
;
A
#
# COMPACT_ATOMS: atom_id res chain seq x y z
N MET A 1 2.77 -21.19 -6.75
CA MET A 1 1.32 -21.00 -7.00
C MET A 1 0.51 -21.76 -5.96
N LEU A 2 -0.51 -21.14 -5.38
CA LEU A 2 -1.38 -21.73 -4.36
C LEU A 2 -2.85 -21.55 -4.79
N LYS A 3 -3.74 -22.41 -4.29
CA LYS A 3 -5.18 -22.28 -4.55
C LYS A 3 -5.71 -21.05 -3.79
N ASN A 4 -6.57 -20.26 -4.43
CA ASN A 4 -7.25 -19.10 -3.85
C ASN A 4 -6.34 -17.95 -3.35
N ILE A 5 -5.07 -17.94 -3.77
CA ILE A 5 -4.13 -16.85 -3.47
C ILE A 5 -3.65 -16.26 -4.80
N PRO A 6 -3.69 -14.93 -4.99
CA PRO A 6 -3.22 -14.32 -6.22
C PRO A 6 -1.76 -14.73 -6.55
N PRO A 7 -1.47 -15.13 -7.81
CA PRO A 7 -0.11 -15.51 -8.25
C PRO A 7 0.97 -14.48 -7.94
N LEU A 8 0.54 -13.21 -7.96
CA LEU A 8 1.35 -12.03 -7.81
C LEU A 8 1.96 -11.93 -6.41
N LEU A 9 1.30 -12.53 -5.41
CA LEU A 9 1.83 -12.62 -4.06
C LEU A 9 2.87 -13.75 -4.01
N GLY A 10 4.10 -13.40 -4.37
CA GLY A 10 5.26 -14.27 -4.27
C GLY A 10 5.56 -14.72 -2.82
N PRO A 11 6.45 -15.71 -2.64
CA PRO A 11 6.72 -16.30 -1.33
C PRO A 11 7.16 -15.26 -0.28
N ASP A 12 8.07 -14.36 -0.65
CA ASP A 12 8.58 -13.32 0.26
C ASP A 12 7.48 -12.33 0.67
N LEU A 13 6.65 -11.91 -0.29
CA LEU A 13 5.55 -11.00 0.00
C LEU A 13 4.49 -11.67 0.89
N LEU A 14 4.14 -12.92 0.64
CA LEU A 14 3.24 -13.67 1.52
C LEU A 14 3.80 -13.83 2.93
N TYR A 15 5.10 -14.10 3.06
CA TYR A 15 5.77 -14.16 4.36
C TYR A 15 5.66 -12.82 5.10
N ILE A 16 6.01 -11.71 4.45
CA ILE A 16 5.94 -10.36 5.02
C ILE A 16 4.50 -10.06 5.48
N LEU A 17 3.51 -10.22 4.59
CA LEU A 17 2.11 -9.97 4.90
C LEU A 17 1.62 -10.81 6.09
N ARG A 18 2.05 -12.07 6.19
CA ARG A 18 1.65 -12.96 7.28
C ARG A 18 2.35 -12.64 8.60
N ALA A 19 3.61 -12.21 8.55
CA ALA A 19 4.46 -11.87 9.70
C ALA A 19 4.11 -10.50 10.31
N MET A 20 3.62 -9.55 9.50
CA MET A 20 3.16 -8.25 9.99
C MET A 20 2.12 -8.40 11.12
N GLY A 21 2.31 -7.67 12.22
CA GLY A 21 1.32 -7.55 13.29
C GLY A 21 0.23 -6.52 12.97
N HIS A 22 -0.78 -6.43 13.84
CA HIS A 22 -1.76 -5.34 13.79
C HIS A 22 -1.06 -4.00 14.01
N GLY A 23 -1.41 -3.01 13.19
CA GLY A 23 -0.87 -1.66 13.23
C GLY A 23 0.45 -1.49 12.45
N ALA A 24 1.06 -2.58 11.99
CA ALA A 24 2.21 -2.53 11.09
C ALA A 24 1.80 -1.92 9.74
N GLU A 25 2.71 -1.16 9.14
CA GLU A 25 2.47 -0.46 7.88
C GLU A 25 3.34 -1.03 6.76
N ILE A 26 2.83 -1.05 5.53
CA ILE A 26 3.55 -1.50 4.33
C ILE A 26 3.26 -0.57 3.17
N ALA A 27 4.30 -0.18 2.43
CA ALA A 27 4.17 0.74 1.31
C ALA A 27 4.22 -0.02 -0.02
N ILE A 28 3.34 0.35 -0.94
CA ILE A 28 3.43 0.03 -2.37
C ILE A 28 3.84 1.33 -3.05
N VAL A 29 4.96 1.32 -3.77
CA VAL A 29 5.54 2.55 -4.32
C VAL A 29 5.74 2.47 -5.83
N ASP A 30 5.60 3.63 -6.47
CA ASP A 30 5.77 3.80 -7.91
C ASP A 30 7.24 3.77 -8.32
N ALA A 31 7.50 3.63 -9.62
CA ALA A 31 8.83 3.45 -10.19
C ALA A 31 9.80 4.62 -9.94
N ASN A 32 9.31 5.79 -9.50
CA ASN A 32 10.13 6.97 -9.20
C ASN A 32 10.41 7.13 -7.71
N TYR A 33 9.69 6.41 -6.84
CA TYR A 33 9.92 6.48 -5.40
C TYR A 33 11.30 5.90 -5.06
N PRO A 34 12.05 6.51 -4.11
CA PRO A 34 13.36 6.03 -3.72
C PRO A 34 13.27 4.82 -2.77
N GLY A 35 12.73 3.69 -3.25
CA GLY A 35 12.44 2.52 -2.43
C GLY A 35 13.67 1.89 -1.77
N ASP A 36 14.81 1.88 -2.47
CA ASP A 36 16.07 1.32 -1.96
C ASP A 36 16.61 2.09 -0.74
N SER A 37 16.59 3.42 -0.80
CA SER A 37 17.06 4.29 0.28
C SER A 37 15.96 4.63 1.30
N ALA A 38 14.79 3.97 1.24
CA ALA A 38 13.67 4.29 2.12
C ALA A 38 13.89 3.80 3.55
N GLY A 39 14.68 2.74 3.75
CA GLY A 39 15.00 2.16 5.07
C GLY A 39 14.41 0.76 5.32
N PRO A 40 13.11 0.53 5.11
CA PRO A 40 12.51 -0.79 5.34
C PRO A 40 13.01 -1.86 4.36
N GLN A 41 12.66 -3.13 4.65
CA GLN A 41 12.90 -4.23 3.72
C GLN A 41 12.23 -3.97 2.38
N LEU A 42 13.02 -4.05 1.30
CA LEU A 42 12.55 -3.83 -0.07
C LEU A 42 12.14 -5.16 -0.73
N VAL A 43 10.95 -5.18 -1.34
CA VAL A 43 10.48 -6.22 -2.26
C VAL A 43 10.31 -5.61 -3.64
N ARG A 44 10.84 -6.25 -4.68
CA ARG A 44 10.69 -5.77 -6.06
C ARG A 44 9.63 -6.55 -6.83
N LEU A 45 8.66 -5.84 -7.38
CA LEU A 45 7.65 -6.33 -8.32
C LEU A 45 7.69 -5.48 -9.59
N ASP A 46 8.85 -5.51 -10.24
CA ASP A 46 9.10 -4.76 -11.47
C ASP A 46 8.11 -5.11 -12.58
N GLY A 47 7.68 -4.09 -13.33
CA GLY A 47 6.73 -4.24 -14.44
C GLY A 47 5.27 -4.45 -14.03
N ILE A 48 4.97 -4.54 -12.73
CA ILE A 48 3.61 -4.68 -12.19
C ILE A 48 3.08 -3.30 -11.77
N SER A 49 1.79 -3.03 -12.01
CA SER A 49 1.17 -1.77 -11.57
C SER A 49 0.92 -1.75 -10.06
N ALA A 50 0.97 -0.57 -9.44
CA ALA A 50 0.65 -0.41 -8.02
C ALA A 50 -0.79 -0.81 -7.70
N THR A 51 -1.70 -0.61 -8.67
CA THR A 51 -3.10 -1.03 -8.55
C THR A 51 -3.26 -2.55 -8.54
N ASP A 52 -2.50 -3.30 -9.33
CA ASP A 52 -2.58 -4.78 -9.33
C ASP A 52 -2.00 -5.35 -8.04
N VAL A 53 -0.90 -4.76 -7.54
CA VAL A 53 -0.32 -5.13 -6.24
C VAL A 53 -1.31 -4.86 -5.11
N LEU A 54 -1.93 -3.67 -5.09
CA LEU A 54 -2.92 -3.28 -4.09
C LEU A 54 -4.13 -4.22 -4.10
N ASP A 55 -4.71 -4.49 -5.28
CA ASP A 55 -5.86 -5.38 -5.42
C ASP A 55 -5.53 -6.79 -4.90
N ALA A 56 -4.35 -7.31 -5.22
CA ALA A 56 -3.90 -8.61 -4.75
C ALA A 56 -3.68 -8.64 -3.23
N MET A 57 -2.99 -7.65 -2.67
CA MET A 57 -2.68 -7.60 -1.22
C MET A 57 -3.95 -7.56 -0.37
N LEU A 58 -4.95 -6.76 -0.77
CA LEU A 58 -6.20 -6.62 -0.02
C LEU A 58 -7.09 -7.86 -0.06
N THR A 59 -6.81 -8.85 -0.92
CA THR A 59 -7.49 -10.17 -0.83
C THR A 59 -7.11 -10.98 0.41
N VAL A 60 -5.97 -10.68 1.04
CA VAL A 60 -5.42 -11.47 2.16
C VAL A 60 -5.06 -10.63 3.38
N MET A 61 -4.88 -9.32 3.24
CA MET A 61 -4.48 -8.42 4.31
C MET A 61 -5.64 -7.48 4.69
N PRO A 62 -6.21 -7.60 5.90
CA PRO A 62 -7.24 -6.67 6.36
C PRO A 62 -6.61 -5.29 6.66
N LEU A 63 -7.39 -4.23 6.46
CA LEU A 63 -7.02 -2.89 6.89
C LEU A 63 -7.46 -2.58 8.32
N ASP A 64 -6.75 -1.66 8.96
CA ASP A 64 -6.96 -1.30 10.36
C ASP A 64 -8.30 -0.58 10.59
N THR A 65 -9.12 -1.11 11.51
CA THR A 65 -10.43 -0.55 11.90
C THR A 65 -10.39 0.18 13.24
N PHE A 66 -9.23 0.24 13.90
CA PHE A 66 -9.03 0.92 15.19
C PHE A 66 -8.49 2.35 15.03
N VAL A 67 -8.38 2.82 13.79
CA VAL A 67 -7.89 4.15 13.43
C VAL A 67 -8.85 4.83 12.46
N ASP A 68 -8.82 6.16 12.42
CA ASP A 68 -9.64 6.94 11.49
C ASP A 68 -9.12 6.84 10.04
N GLU A 69 -7.81 6.63 9.88
CA GLU A 69 -7.12 6.56 8.59
C GLU A 69 -6.09 5.42 8.57
N GLN A 70 -6.14 4.61 7.52
CA GLN A 70 -5.46 3.31 7.42
C GLN A 70 -4.86 3.07 6.04
N ALA A 71 -5.18 3.94 5.08
CA ALA A 71 -4.61 3.93 3.74
C ALA A 71 -4.27 5.36 3.33
N PHE A 72 -3.01 5.58 2.96
CA PHE A 72 -2.47 6.91 2.69
C PHE A 72 -1.83 6.95 1.31
N GLY A 73 -2.21 7.92 0.49
CA GLY A 73 -1.47 8.33 -0.70
C GLY A 73 -0.65 9.60 -0.41
N MET A 74 0.05 10.09 -1.42
CA MET A 74 0.82 11.33 -1.33
C MET A 74 0.04 12.48 -1.97
N GLU A 75 -0.03 13.63 -1.30
CA GLU A 75 -0.62 14.86 -1.85
C GLU A 75 0.11 15.31 -3.11
N VAL A 76 -0.62 15.96 -4.02
CA VAL A 76 0.01 16.63 -5.17
C VAL A 76 0.78 17.84 -4.67
N VAL A 77 2.07 17.90 -5.00
CA VAL A 77 2.93 19.01 -4.58
C VAL A 77 2.39 20.33 -5.15
N GLY A 78 2.11 21.28 -4.26
CA GLY A 78 1.52 22.57 -4.60
C GLY A 78 -0.01 22.60 -4.70
N ASP A 79 -0.69 21.45 -4.58
CA ASP A 79 -2.16 21.37 -4.59
C ASP A 79 -2.68 20.14 -3.81
N ALA A 80 -2.75 20.26 -2.48
CA ALA A 80 -3.22 19.20 -1.59
C ALA A 80 -4.67 18.73 -1.86
N LYS A 81 -5.48 19.53 -2.55
CA LYS A 81 -6.88 19.19 -2.86
C LYS A 81 -6.99 18.38 -4.15
N LYS A 82 -5.97 18.42 -5.01
CA LYS A 82 -5.97 17.70 -6.28
C LYS A 82 -5.83 16.19 -6.05
N ARG A 83 -6.66 15.43 -6.77
CA ARG A 83 -6.60 13.97 -6.81
C ARG A 83 -6.21 13.51 -8.22
N GLU A 84 -5.07 12.85 -8.33
CA GLU A 84 -4.66 12.18 -9.56
C GLU A 84 -5.47 10.91 -9.82
N GLN A 85 -5.33 10.34 -11.02
CA GLN A 85 -6.06 9.12 -11.37
C GLN A 85 -5.67 7.93 -10.48
N THR A 86 -4.39 7.81 -10.10
CA THR A 86 -3.90 6.80 -9.16
C THR A 86 -4.63 6.87 -7.82
N HIS A 87 -4.86 8.07 -7.28
CA HIS A 87 -5.63 8.25 -6.04
C HIS A 87 -7.06 7.72 -6.15
N LYS A 88 -7.72 7.94 -7.28
CA LYS A 88 -9.09 7.46 -7.52
C LYS A 88 -9.12 5.95 -7.67
N ASP A 89 -8.13 5.37 -8.34
CA ASP A 89 -8.02 3.93 -8.54
C ASP A 89 -7.75 3.22 -7.20
N PHE A 90 -6.84 3.74 -6.39
CA PHE A 90 -6.58 3.23 -5.03
C PHE A 90 -7.83 3.32 -4.15
N ASP A 91 -8.53 4.46 -4.13
CA ASP A 91 -9.75 4.63 -3.35
C ASP A 91 -10.85 3.63 -3.76
N LYS A 92 -10.99 3.36 -5.07
CA LYS A 92 -11.90 2.34 -5.59
C LYS A 92 -11.53 0.93 -5.12
N LEU A 93 -10.25 0.57 -5.15
CA LEU A 93 -9.77 -0.74 -4.72
C LEU A 93 -9.90 -0.93 -3.21
N ILE A 94 -9.58 0.09 -2.41
CA ILE A 94 -9.79 0.07 -0.96
C ILE A 94 -11.26 -0.17 -0.65
N LYS A 95 -12.18 0.57 -1.26
CA LYS A 95 -13.63 0.40 -1.05
C LYS A 95 -14.17 -0.95 -1.51
N LYS A 96 -13.56 -1.55 -2.53
CA LYS A 96 -13.94 -2.89 -3.04
C LYS A 96 -13.70 -3.96 -1.98
N HIS A 97 -12.57 -3.91 -1.28
CA HIS A 97 -12.19 -4.94 -0.29
C HIS A 97 -12.61 -4.60 1.13
N GLU A 98 -12.63 -3.30 1.46
CA GLU A 98 -12.90 -2.79 2.79
C GLU A 98 -14.01 -1.72 2.71
N PRO A 99 -15.29 -2.12 2.61
CA PRO A 99 -16.39 -1.18 2.51
C PRO A 99 -16.42 -0.19 3.69
N GLY A 100 -16.51 1.11 3.37
CA GLY A 100 -16.50 2.20 4.37
C GLY A 100 -15.12 2.83 4.58
N MET A 101 -14.07 2.23 4.05
CA MET A 101 -12.71 2.77 4.05
C MET A 101 -12.43 3.64 2.83
N LYS A 102 -11.43 4.53 2.92
CA LYS A 102 -11.05 5.45 1.84
C LYS A 102 -9.56 5.78 1.87
N LEU A 103 -9.06 6.32 0.77
CA LEU A 103 -7.71 6.84 0.67
C LEU A 103 -7.60 8.25 1.26
N SER A 104 -6.82 8.41 2.32
CA SER A 104 -6.34 9.70 2.82
C SER A 104 -5.06 10.13 2.12
N LEU A 105 -4.72 11.42 2.15
CA LEU A 105 -3.49 11.92 1.54
C LEU A 105 -2.60 12.56 2.60
N LEU A 106 -1.29 12.38 2.47
CA LEU A 106 -0.28 13.00 3.30
C LEU A 106 0.60 13.91 2.45
N GLU A 107 1.04 15.03 3.05
CA GLU A 107 2.12 15.85 2.47
C GLU A 107 3.34 14.95 2.15
N ARG A 108 4.08 15.28 1.09
CA ARG A 108 5.18 14.46 0.56
C ARG A 108 6.19 14.03 1.61
N PHE A 109 6.69 14.94 2.44
CA PHE A 109 7.69 14.61 3.45
C PHE A 109 7.08 13.84 4.62
N ALA A 110 5.84 14.13 4.99
CA ALA A 110 5.10 13.31 5.96
C ALA A 110 4.89 11.87 5.45
N PHE A 111 4.64 11.69 4.16
CA PHE A 111 4.56 10.37 3.53
C PHE A 111 5.92 9.65 3.60
N TYR A 112 7.02 10.34 3.29
CA TYR A 112 8.37 9.76 3.32
C TYR A 112 8.75 9.32 4.74
N GLU A 113 8.51 10.17 5.73
CA GLU A 113 8.79 9.87 7.14
C GLU A 113 7.99 8.64 7.60
N ARG A 114 6.72 8.55 7.19
CA ARG A 114 5.88 7.41 7.56
C ARG A 114 6.31 6.11 6.88
N VAL A 115 6.72 6.17 5.60
CA VAL A 115 7.30 5.02 4.89
C VAL A 115 8.61 4.58 5.52
N HIS A 116 9.44 5.51 6.02
CA HIS A 116 10.70 5.17 6.70
C HIS A 116 10.48 4.25 7.92
N GLY A 117 9.37 4.44 8.63
CA GLY A 117 8.95 3.59 9.75
C GLY A 117 8.12 2.36 9.38
N ALA A 118 7.88 2.10 8.09
CA ALA A 118 7.07 0.97 7.65
C ALA A 118 7.82 -0.37 7.82
N TYR A 119 7.07 -1.47 7.85
CA TYR A 119 7.62 -2.82 7.95
C TYR A 119 8.34 -3.26 6.67
N ALA A 120 7.79 -2.87 5.51
CA ALA A 120 8.37 -3.17 4.20
C ALA A 120 7.93 -2.15 3.15
N VAL A 121 8.68 -2.08 2.06
CA VAL A 121 8.37 -1.32 0.85
C VAL A 121 8.33 -2.27 -0.34
N ILE A 122 7.30 -2.16 -1.17
CA ILE A 122 7.13 -2.92 -2.40
C ILE A 122 7.33 -1.95 -3.57
N GLN A 123 8.48 -2.07 -4.24
CA GLN A 123 8.81 -1.29 -5.43
C GLN A 123 8.11 -1.90 -6.64
N THR A 124 7.23 -1.12 -7.27
CA THR A 124 6.46 -1.54 -8.44
C THR A 124 7.00 -0.94 -9.73
N GLY A 125 6.45 -1.38 -10.86
CA GLY A 125 6.65 -0.77 -12.18
C GLY A 125 5.64 0.34 -12.52
N GLU A 126 4.88 0.84 -11.56
CA GLU A 126 3.92 1.92 -11.79
C GLU A 126 4.63 3.19 -12.29
N ARG A 127 4.24 3.67 -13.47
CA ARG A 127 4.87 4.84 -14.10
C ARG A 127 4.06 6.12 -13.92
N ARG A 128 2.80 6.01 -13.53
CA ARG A 128 1.94 7.17 -13.24
C ARG A 128 2.44 7.85 -11.96
N LEU A 129 2.42 9.18 -11.96
CA LEU A 129 2.83 9.97 -10.81
C LEU A 129 1.88 9.78 -9.63
N TYR A 130 2.40 9.94 -8.41
CA TYR A 130 1.65 9.75 -7.18
C TYR A 130 1.03 8.35 -7.11
N GLY A 131 1.80 7.35 -7.58
CA GLY A 131 1.42 5.93 -7.57
C GLY A 131 1.84 5.21 -6.29
N ASN A 132 1.99 5.96 -5.19
CA ASN A 132 2.42 5.45 -3.89
C ASN A 132 1.21 5.32 -2.96
N VAL A 133 1.10 4.20 -2.26
CA VAL A 133 0.10 3.97 -1.23
C VAL A 133 0.71 3.23 -0.04
N LEU A 134 0.46 3.73 1.16
CA LEU A 134 0.85 3.13 2.43
C LEU A 134 -0.39 2.54 3.11
N LEU A 135 -0.30 1.31 3.59
CA LEU A 135 -1.41 0.57 4.18
C LEU A 135 -1.08 0.16 5.60
N LYS A 136 -2.03 0.36 6.52
CA LYS A 136 -1.94 -0.10 7.91
C LYS A 136 -2.74 -1.39 8.09
N LYS A 137 -2.07 -2.43 8.56
CA LYS A 137 -2.66 -3.76 8.75
C LYS A 137 -3.59 -3.80 9.96
N GLY A 138 -4.80 -4.33 9.74
CA GLY A 138 -5.79 -4.55 10.78
C GLY A 138 -5.67 -5.89 11.49
N ILE A 139 -6.80 -6.33 12.04
CA ILE A 139 -6.94 -7.61 12.74
C ILE A 139 -7.75 -8.60 11.90
N VAL A 140 -7.52 -9.89 12.15
CA VAL A 140 -8.45 -10.96 11.78
C VAL A 140 -9.17 -11.35 13.06
N ARG A 141 -10.51 -11.29 13.07
CA ARG A 141 -11.30 -11.64 14.25
C ARG A 141 -11.30 -13.17 14.45
N PRO A 142 -11.27 -13.67 15.71
CA PRO A 142 -11.55 -15.07 15.98
C PRO A 142 -12.93 -15.46 15.45
N GLU A 143 -13.07 -16.70 14.98
CA GLU A 143 -14.36 -17.30 14.64
C GLU A 143 -15.21 -17.59 15.89
#